data_AF-A0A0G2JGU2-F1
#
_entry.id   AF-A0A0G2JGU2-F1
#
_cell.length_a   1.000
_cell.length_b   1.000
_cell.length_c   1.000
_cell.angle_alpha   90.00
_cell.angle_beta   90.00
_cell.angle_gamma   90.00
#
_symmetry.space_group_name_H-M   'P 1'
#
loop_
_entity.id
_entity.type
_entity.pdbx_description
1 polymer ?
#
loop_
_entity_poly.entity_id
_entity_poly.type
_entity_poly.pdbx_seq_one_letter_code
_entity_poly.pdbx_strand_id
1 'polypeptide(L)'
;MATAAQRRFCRCACFCSQNLYVARYGLHLRFRDEHQLRRDYGQLLRSRGCVTSKDFQQLLEELEQEVGRRRRLGQESAVRKALIASSYHPARPEVYSSLQDAALAPEFMAAAEYSTSPGADLEGLLQRLETVSGTDV
;
A
#
# COMPACT_ATOMS: atom_id res chain seq x y z
N MET A 1 23.64 12.62 -12.94
CA MET A 1 22.44 12.78 -12.09
C MET A 1 21.25 12.19 -12.81
N ALA A 2 20.86 10.96 -12.46
CA ALA A 2 19.65 10.35 -13.00
C ALA A 2 18.44 11.11 -12.44
N THR A 3 17.73 11.83 -13.29
CA THR A 3 16.42 12.41 -12.95
C THR A 3 15.49 11.25 -12.63
N ALA A 4 15.22 11.03 -11.35
CA ALA A 4 14.28 10.01 -10.91
C ALA A 4 12.94 10.29 -11.59
N ALA A 5 12.58 9.45 -12.58
CA ALA A 5 11.30 9.55 -13.26
C ALA A 5 10.20 9.60 -12.19
N GLN A 6 9.31 10.60 -12.29
CA GLN A 6 8.18 10.76 -11.37
C GLN A 6 7.37 9.46 -11.39
N ARG A 7 7.59 8.60 -10.38
CA ARG A 7 6.87 7.34 -10.23
C ARG A 7 5.38 7.68 -10.09
N ARG A 8 4.60 7.43 -11.14
CA ARG A 8 3.14 7.57 -11.08
C ARG A 8 2.63 6.57 -10.06
N PHE A 9 1.97 7.07 -9.03
CA PHE A 9 1.30 6.22 -8.06
C PHE A 9 0.05 5.63 -8.72
N CYS A 10 0.17 4.38 -9.18
CA CYS A 10 -0.96 3.66 -9.76
C CYS A 10 -1.80 3.05 -8.64
N ARG A 11 -3.11 3.25 -8.70
CA ARG A 11 -4.07 2.65 -7.79
C ARG A 11 -5.10 1.88 -8.61
N CYS A 12 -5.46 0.68 -8.16
CA CYS A 12 -6.59 -0.03 -8.74
C CYS A 12 -7.84 0.85 -8.70
N ALA A 13 -8.58 0.91 -9.81
CA ALA A 13 -9.89 1.57 -9.85
C ALA A 13 -10.84 1.02 -8.75
N CYS A 14 -10.67 -0.26 -8.39
CA CYS A 14 -11.43 -0.95 -7.36
C CYS A 14 -11.21 -0.43 -5.93
N PHE A 15 -10.10 0.25 -5.64
CA PHE A 15 -9.72 0.64 -4.27
C PHE A 15 -10.80 1.49 -3.57
N CYS A 16 -11.48 2.36 -4.32
CA CYS A 16 -12.48 3.26 -3.75
C CYS A 16 -13.89 2.66 -3.65
N SER A 17 -14.10 1.40 -4.06
CA SER A 17 -15.43 0.79 -4.07
C SER A 17 -15.47 -0.62 -3.51
N GLN A 18 -14.33 -1.31 -3.42
CA GLN A 18 -14.24 -2.68 -2.95
C GLN A 18 -13.63 -2.74 -1.55
N ASN A 19 -14.03 -3.80 -0.82
CA ASN A 19 -13.42 -4.17 0.44
C ASN A 19 -13.42 -3.01 1.46
N LEU A 20 -14.56 -2.35 1.59
CA LEU A 20 -14.80 -1.31 2.59
C LEU A 20 -15.24 -1.99 3.88
N TYR A 21 -14.42 -1.88 4.93
CA TYR A 21 -14.73 -2.48 6.22
C TYR A 21 -15.69 -1.60 7.02
N VAL A 22 -16.77 -2.20 7.51
CA VAL A 22 -17.80 -1.57 8.33
C VAL A 22 -17.79 -2.24 9.70
N ALA A 23 -17.10 -1.61 10.66
CA ALA A 23 -16.82 -2.19 11.97
C ALA A 23 -18.10 -2.54 12.75
N ARG A 24 -19.11 -1.67 12.72
CA ARG A 24 -20.39 -1.86 13.43
C ARG A 24 -21.13 -3.15 13.08
N TYR A 25 -20.90 -3.70 11.89
CA TYR A 25 -21.54 -4.93 11.43
C TYR A 25 -20.55 -6.07 11.17
N GLY A 26 -19.24 -5.83 11.34
CA GLY A 26 -18.18 -6.79 11.07
C GLY A 26 -18.21 -7.29 9.62
N LEU A 27 -18.36 -6.38 8.65
CA LEU A 27 -18.54 -6.71 7.24
C LEU A 27 -17.57 -5.96 6.34
N HIS A 28 -17.13 -6.63 5.27
CA HIS A 28 -16.49 -6.00 4.14
C HIS A 28 -17.49 -5.89 3.00
N LEU A 29 -17.71 -4.67 2.52
CA LEU A 29 -18.73 -4.37 1.53
C LEU A 29 -18.11 -3.81 0.25
N ARG A 30 -18.83 -4.03 -0.86
CA ARG A 30 -18.70 -3.21 -2.06
C ARG A 30 -19.71 -2.07 -1.96
N PHE A 31 -19.27 -0.84 -2.23
CA PHE A 31 -20.14 0.33 -2.23
C PHE A 31 -19.94 1.15 -3.51
N ARG A 32 -21.06 1.47 -4.17
CA ARG A 32 -21.11 2.39 -5.32
C ARG A 32 -22.06 3.54 -5.04
N ASP A 33 -23.24 3.20 -4.56
CA ASP A 33 -24.33 4.11 -4.23
C ASP A 33 -25.29 3.42 -3.25
N GLU A 34 -26.21 4.22 -2.71
CA GLU A 34 -27.23 3.75 -1.77
C GLU A 34 -28.13 2.66 -2.35
N HIS A 35 -28.52 2.78 -3.63
CA HIS A 35 -29.41 1.82 -4.28
C HIS A 35 -28.79 0.42 -4.35
N GLN A 36 -27.51 0.35 -4.71
CA GLN A 36 -26.72 -0.88 -4.73
C GLN A 36 -26.57 -1.46 -3.32
N LEU A 37 -26.30 -0.63 -2.32
CA LEU A 37 -26.17 -1.10 -0.93
C LEU A 37 -27.47 -1.73 -0.42
N ARG A 38 -28.62 -1.08 -0.67
CA ARG A 38 -29.94 -1.60 -0.27
C ARG A 38 -30.27 -2.92 -0.95
N ARG A 39 -30.03 -3.01 -2.27
CA ARG A 39 -30.32 -4.21 -3.07
C ARG A 39 -29.42 -5.38 -2.70
N ASP A 40 -28.11 -5.16 -2.67
CA ASP A 40 -27.13 -6.24 -2.59
C ASP A 40 -26.92 -6.72 -1.14
N TYR A 41 -27.05 -5.82 -0.16
CA TYR A 41 -26.70 -6.10 1.24
C TYR A 41 -27.84 -5.87 2.23
N GLY A 42 -29.01 -5.36 1.82
CA GLY A 42 -30.07 -4.96 2.74
C GLY A 42 -30.52 -6.05 3.71
N GLN A 43 -30.66 -7.30 3.25
CA GLN A 43 -31.05 -8.41 4.13
C GLN A 43 -29.93 -8.80 5.11
N LEU A 44 -28.68 -8.84 4.64
CA LEU A 44 -27.52 -9.14 5.49
C LEU A 44 -27.29 -8.03 6.53
N LEU A 45 -27.45 -6.77 6.15
CA LEU A 45 -27.34 -5.64 7.06
C LEU A 45 -28.43 -5.71 8.14
N ARG A 46 -29.67 -6.03 7.78
CA ARG A 46 -30.76 -6.24 8.75
C ARG A 46 -30.46 -7.38 9.71
N SER A 47 -29.94 -8.51 9.24
CA SER A 47 -29.58 -9.64 10.12
C SER A 47 -28.38 -9.33 11.04
N ARG A 48 -27.61 -8.28 10.73
CA ARG A 48 -26.51 -7.77 11.57
C ARG A 48 -26.90 -6.55 12.42
N GLY A 49 -28.19 -6.19 12.48
CA GLY A 49 -28.69 -5.13 13.35
C GLY A 49 -28.93 -3.76 12.70
N CYS A 50 -28.75 -3.61 11.39
CA CYS A 50 -29.11 -2.39 10.65
C CYS A 50 -30.62 -2.39 10.34
N VAL A 51 -31.46 -2.11 11.35
CA VAL A 51 -32.92 -2.29 11.23
C VAL A 51 -33.64 -0.96 11.04
N THR A 52 -33.18 0.11 11.66
CA THR A 52 -33.83 1.43 11.60
C THR A 52 -33.29 2.28 10.45
N SER A 53 -34.07 3.28 10.03
CA SER A 53 -33.61 4.27 9.05
C SER A 53 -32.37 5.03 9.55
N LYS A 54 -32.25 5.25 10.87
CA LYS A 54 -31.09 5.89 11.48
C LYS A 54 -29.83 5.01 11.36
N ASP A 55 -29.95 3.71 11.60
CA ASP A 55 -28.83 2.77 11.46
C ASP A 55 -28.30 2.75 10.02
N PHE A 56 -29.22 2.79 9.05
CA PHE A 56 -28.88 2.78 7.64
C PHE A 56 -28.27 4.11 7.19
N GLN A 57 -28.80 5.24 7.66
CA GLN A 57 -28.23 6.56 7.37
C GLN A 57 -26.80 6.67 7.90
N GLN A 58 -26.55 6.20 9.12
CA GLN A 58 -25.21 6.23 9.71
C GLN A 58 -24.23 5.31 8.97
N LEU A 59 -24.69 4.14 8.51
CA LEU A 59 -23.90 3.26 7.64
C LEU A 59 -23.51 3.95 6.33
N LEU A 60 -24.46 4.64 5.69
CA LEU A 60 -24.23 5.34 4.44
C LEU A 60 -23.16 6.43 4.61
N GLU A 61 -23.29 7.23 5.67
CA GLU A 61 -22.30 8.26 6.03
C GLU A 61 -20.90 7.67 6.25
N GLU A 62 -20.78 6.55 6.98
CA GLU A 62 -19.49 5.87 7.20
C GLU A 62 -18.85 5.41 5.88
N LEU A 63 -19.64 4.81 4.99
CA LEU A 63 -19.15 4.35 3.69
C LEU A 63 -18.71 5.51 2.80
N GLU A 64 -19.50 6.59 2.74
CA GLU A 64 -19.16 7.79 1.97
C GLU A 64 -17.89 8.47 2.50
N GLN A 65 -17.74 8.56 3.82
CA GLN A 65 -16.53 9.08 4.46
C GLN A 65 -15.31 8.23 4.12
N GLU A 66 -15.40 6.90 4.19
CA GLU A 66 -14.28 6.01 3.86
C GLU A 66 -13.91 6.10 2.36
N VAL A 67 -14.90 6.14 1.47
CA VAL A 67 -14.66 6.36 0.03
C VAL A 67 -13.98 7.71 -0.19
N GLY A 68 -14.45 8.77 0.47
CA GLY A 68 -13.85 10.10 0.42
C GLY A 68 -12.39 10.10 0.89
N ARG A 69 -12.12 9.46 2.04
CA ARG A 69 -10.76 9.29 2.58
C ARG A 69 -9.86 8.54 1.60
N ARG A 70 -10.32 7.41 1.07
CA ARG A 70 -9.57 6.62 0.07
C ARG A 70 -9.26 7.41 -1.18
N ARG A 71 -10.19 8.24 -1.68
CA ARG A 71 -9.96 9.12 -2.84
C ARG A 71 -8.81 10.09 -2.59
N ARG A 72 -8.79 10.76 -1.43
CA ARG A 72 -7.77 11.77 -1.07
C ARG A 72 -6.42 11.18 -0.65
N LEU A 73 -6.38 9.91 -0.24
CA LEU A 73 -5.18 9.26 0.31
C LEU A 73 -3.91 9.44 -0.51
N GLY A 74 -4.00 9.38 -1.85
CA GLY A 74 -2.86 9.58 -2.74
C GLY A 74 -2.29 10.99 -2.65
N GLN A 75 -3.14 12.00 -2.73
CA GLN A 75 -2.75 13.42 -2.63
C GLN A 75 -2.21 13.72 -1.23
N GLU A 76 -2.91 13.30 -0.17
CA GLU A 76 -2.49 13.49 1.21
C GLU A 76 -1.14 12.81 1.49
N SER A 77 -0.91 11.61 0.93
CA SER A 77 0.39 10.94 1.02
C SER A 77 1.50 11.71 0.29
N ALA A 78 1.22 12.28 -0.89
CA ALA A 78 2.20 13.05 -1.64
C ALA A 78 2.60 14.34 -0.90
N VAL A 79 1.60 15.07 -0.38
CA VAL A 79 1.81 16.28 0.44
C VAL A 79 2.64 15.96 1.68
N ARG A 80 2.28 14.90 2.41
CA ARG A 80 3.03 14.48 3.61
C ARG A 80 4.47 14.10 3.29
N LYS A 81 4.71 13.34 2.22
CA LYS A 81 6.06 12.97 1.79
C LYS A 81 6.89 14.19 1.41
N ALA A 82 6.31 15.16 0.71
CA ALA A 82 7.00 16.39 0.35
C ALA A 82 7.39 17.21 1.59
N LEU A 83 6.48 17.34 2.57
CA LEU A 83 6.74 18.04 3.82
C LEU A 83 7.84 17.38 4.66
N ILE A 84 7.81 16.06 4.77
CA ILE A 84 8.87 15.31 5.46
C ILE A 84 10.20 15.51 4.73
N ALA A 85 10.22 15.33 3.40
CA ALA A 85 11.44 15.49 2.62
C ALA A 85 12.05 16.90 2.72
N SER A 86 11.24 17.94 2.91
CA SER A 86 11.74 19.33 3.02
C SER A 86 12.31 19.68 4.39
N SER A 87 12.06 18.89 5.43
CA SER A 87 12.39 19.25 6.82
C SER A 87 13.13 18.15 7.59
N TYR A 88 13.10 16.91 7.10
CA TYR A 88 13.72 15.78 7.74
C TYR A 88 15.26 15.89 7.71
N HIS A 89 15.85 15.80 8.88
CA HIS A 89 17.29 15.66 9.05
C HIS A 89 17.55 14.32 9.77
N PRO A 90 18.39 13.42 9.23
CA PRO A 90 18.76 12.21 9.93
C PRO A 90 19.38 12.52 11.29
N ALA A 91 18.97 11.81 12.35
CA ALA A 91 19.54 12.01 13.69
C ALA A 91 21.01 11.58 13.80
N ARG A 92 21.46 10.69 12.90
CA ARG A 92 22.85 10.27 12.74
C ARG A 92 23.21 10.25 11.25
N PRO A 93 23.53 11.42 10.66
CA PRO A 93 23.89 11.51 9.24
C PRO A 93 25.05 10.59 8.84
N GLU A 94 25.94 10.29 9.78
CA GLU A 94 27.17 9.52 9.61
C GLU A 94 26.88 8.06 9.26
N VAL A 95 25.77 7.52 9.76
CA VAL A 95 25.31 6.16 9.40
C VAL A 95 24.97 6.09 7.92
N TYR A 96 24.33 7.12 7.38
CA TYR A 96 23.96 7.16 5.97
C TYR A 96 25.13 7.47 5.06
N SER A 97 26.14 8.22 5.53
CA SER A 97 27.34 8.49 4.76
C SER A 97 28.37 7.37 4.79
N SER A 98 28.37 6.52 5.82
CA SER A 98 29.25 5.35 5.95
C SER A 98 28.69 4.09 5.30
N LEU A 99 27.36 3.95 5.18
CA LEU A 99 26.68 2.92 4.39
C LEU A 99 26.74 3.24 2.88
N GLN A 100 27.94 3.42 2.34
CA GLN A 100 28.19 3.47 0.90
C GLN A 100 28.47 2.07 0.37
N ASP A 101 28.60 1.95 -0.96
CA ASP A 101 28.90 0.69 -1.65
C ASP A 101 30.11 -0.05 -1.05
N ALA A 102 31.10 0.69 -0.52
CA ALA A 102 32.27 0.12 0.16
C ALA A 102 31.96 -0.61 1.48
N ALA A 103 30.81 -0.34 2.10
CA ALA A 103 30.33 -1.02 3.30
C ALA A 103 29.41 -2.21 2.99
N LEU A 104 29.05 -2.40 1.72
CA LEU A 104 28.23 -3.53 1.26
C LEU A 104 29.12 -4.71 0.88
N ALA A 105 28.61 -5.93 1.08
CA ALA A 105 29.31 -7.14 0.68
C ALA A 105 29.52 -7.14 -0.85
N PRO A 106 30.72 -7.47 -1.37
CA PRO A 106 30.98 -7.50 -2.81
C PRO A 106 29.98 -8.35 -3.59
N GLU A 107 29.52 -9.46 -3.00
CA GLU A 107 28.55 -10.38 -3.58
C GLU A 107 27.18 -9.71 -3.73
N PHE A 108 26.77 -8.92 -2.74
CA PHE A 108 25.53 -8.13 -2.81
C PHE A 108 25.60 -7.10 -3.94
N MET A 109 26.72 -6.37 -4.06
CA MET A 109 26.93 -5.40 -5.12
C MET A 109 26.87 -6.05 -6.51
N ALA A 110 27.55 -7.18 -6.68
CA ALA A 110 27.55 -7.93 -7.93
C ALA A 110 26.14 -8.44 -8.32
N ALA A 111 25.35 -8.89 -7.34
CA ALA A 111 23.97 -9.31 -7.57
C ALA A 111 23.05 -8.12 -7.93
N ALA A 112 23.22 -6.98 -7.27
CA ALA A 112 22.47 -5.76 -7.55
C ALA A 112 22.79 -5.22 -8.96
N GLU A 113 24.07 -5.16 -9.34
CA GLU A 113 24.51 -4.76 -10.68
C GLU A 113 23.92 -5.70 -11.76
N TYR A 114 24.04 -7.01 -11.56
CA TYR A 114 23.45 -8.00 -12.47
C TYR A 114 21.94 -7.80 -12.62
N SER A 115 21.21 -7.56 -11.53
CA SER A 115 19.75 -7.36 -11.55
C SER A 115 19.30 -6.17 -12.41
N THR A 116 20.19 -5.20 -12.63
CA THR A 116 19.94 -4.03 -13.49
C THR A 116 20.43 -4.20 -14.92
N SER A 117 21.13 -5.29 -15.22
CA SER A 117 21.71 -5.53 -16.54
C SER A 117 20.66 -6.00 -17.57
N PRO A 118 20.84 -5.65 -18.86
CA PRO A 118 20.02 -6.20 -19.93
C PRO A 118 20.18 -7.73 -19.99
N GLY A 119 19.07 -8.46 -19.92
CA GLY A 119 19.09 -9.94 -19.95
C GLY A 119 19.28 -10.60 -18.59
N ALA A 120 19.18 -9.84 -17.48
CA ALA A 120 19.10 -10.42 -16.15
C ALA A 120 17.88 -11.35 -16.03
N ASP A 121 18.10 -12.56 -15.54
CA ASP A 121 17.07 -13.56 -15.29
C ASP A 121 17.20 -14.19 -13.90
N LEU A 122 16.23 -15.04 -13.55
CA LEU A 122 16.18 -15.68 -12.24
C LEU A 122 17.38 -16.62 -12.02
N GLU A 123 17.75 -17.39 -13.04
CA GLU A 123 18.80 -18.40 -12.93
C GLU A 123 20.17 -17.74 -12.70
N GLY A 124 20.50 -16.72 -13.49
CA GLY A 124 21.74 -15.98 -13.34
C GLY A 124 21.81 -15.16 -12.06
N LEU A 125 20.68 -14.76 -11.48
CA LEU A 125 20.65 -14.14 -10.15
C LEU A 125 20.89 -15.17 -9.05
N LEU A 126 20.27 -16.34 -9.12
CA LEU A 126 20.44 -17.41 -8.13
C LEU A 126 21.89 -17.93 -8.08
N GLN A 127 22.61 -17.94 -9.20
CA GLN A 127 24.05 -18.28 -9.24
C GLN A 127 24.94 -17.29 -8.46
N ARG A 128 24.42 -16.11 -8.12
CA ARG A 128 25.14 -15.03 -7.42
C ARG A 128 24.72 -14.86 -5.96
N LEU A 129 23.78 -15.69 -5.48
CA LEU A 129 23.25 -15.63 -4.13
C LEU A 129 23.53 -16.96 -3.41
N GLU A 130 23.96 -16.87 -2.15
CA GLU A 130 23.99 -18.05 -1.29
C GLU A 130 22.56 -18.42 -0.90
N THR A 131 22.17 -19.65 -1.19
CA THR A 131 20.86 -20.18 -0.80
C THR A 131 21.01 -20.96 0.49
N VAL A 132 20.42 -20.46 1.58
CA VAL A 132 20.43 -21.16 2.86
C VAL A 132 19.16 -22.01 2.97
N SER A 133 19.32 -23.31 3.21
CA SER A 133 18.22 -24.22 3.46
C SER A 133 17.87 -24.17 4.95
N GLY A 134 16.59 -24.02 5.31
CA GLY A 134 16.14 -23.88 6.70
C GLY A 134 16.26 -25.14 7.58
N THR A 135 17.17 -26.07 7.24
CA THR A 135 17.40 -27.34 7.96
C THR A 135 18.64 -27.32 8.85
N ASP A 136 19.45 -26.25 8.82
CA ASP A 136 20.62 -26.10 9.69
C ASP A 136 20.30 -25.20 10.90
N VAL A 137 19.53 -25.74 11.85
CA VAL A 137 19.48 -25.32 13.27
C VAL A 137 19.32 -26.56 14.15
#